data_AF-A0AAE3A1Y8-F1
#
_entry.id   AF-A0AAE3A1Y8-F1
#
_cell.length_a   1.000
_cell.length_b   1.000
_cell.length_c   1.000
_cell.angle_alpha   90.00
_cell.angle_beta   90.00
_cell.angle_gamma   90.00
#
_symmetry.space_group_name_H-M   'P 1'
#
loop_
_entity.id
_entity.type
_entity.pdbx_description
1 polymer ?
#
loop_
_entity_poly.entity_id
_entity_poly.type
_entity_poly.pdbx_seq_one_letter_code
_entity_poly.pdbx_strand_id
1 'polypeptide(L)'
;MDRETALQNYREAVSRKIAAFRSHMGDSVLEHAEDWEAVVEKAMKLLGEQMEKQGKEYVCFLYFSLLKSDTINRNYRVQLHGLDMSWYMDKEPVEVYVDVKELLTPLDELWNELVCANQGYGVSVNEYDIQNLLFDELTIMDNMICQVLRYRLRDWEKKGIFEPVTRSPYWVLRWGEYRDQTEILVQTDRVEKDPGVWKTELSKAAREPEKMVFSYWYKGTYADRTIRDMDMRFITFEESTVQNIVFQNCNLEGSRFPGTRLTGCSFEGCNLWGADFRECTFEQTSFAGAELTAAVFPAESVPFLEISAEQLQVIRLDREEES
;
A
#
# COMPACT_ATOMS: atom_id res chain seq x y z
N MET A 1 12.23 40.33 -18.62
CA MET A 1 12.50 39.20 -17.71
C MET A 1 12.81 38.02 -18.60
N ASP A 2 13.96 37.37 -18.44
CA ASP A 2 14.21 36.11 -19.15
C ASP A 2 13.26 35.00 -18.65
N ARG A 3 13.11 33.94 -19.45
CA ARG A 3 12.17 32.85 -19.17
C ARG A 3 12.47 32.16 -17.84
N GLU A 4 13.74 32.00 -17.50
CA GLU A 4 14.17 31.31 -16.28
C GLU A 4 13.77 32.10 -15.02
N THR A 5 14.04 33.41 -15.01
CA THR A 5 13.62 34.32 -13.94
C THR A 5 12.10 34.38 -13.83
N ALA A 6 11.38 34.39 -14.96
CA ALA A 6 9.92 34.38 -14.97
C ALA A 6 9.34 33.09 -14.37
N LEU A 7 9.91 31.93 -14.71
CA LEU A 7 9.50 30.64 -14.18
C LEU A 7 9.79 30.54 -12.68
N GLN A 8 10.95 31.04 -12.23
CA GLN A 8 11.31 31.07 -10.81
C GLN A 8 10.34 31.95 -10.01
N ASN A 9 10.08 33.18 -10.48
CA ASN A 9 9.11 34.08 -9.87
C ASN A 9 7.71 33.47 -9.82
N TYR A 10 7.30 32.76 -10.88
CA TYR A 10 6.00 32.07 -10.91
C TYR A 10 5.94 30.95 -9.87
N ARG A 11 6.96 30.09 -9.79
CA ARG A 11 7.07 29.03 -8.77
C ARG A 11 7.00 29.59 -7.35
N GLU A 12 7.70 30.68 -7.08
CA GLU A 12 7.64 31.37 -5.79
C GLU A 12 6.24 31.92 -5.50
N ALA A 13 5.58 32.51 -6.50
CA ALA A 13 4.23 33.07 -6.36
C ALA A 13 3.18 32.00 -6.06
N VAL A 14 3.30 30.79 -6.63
CA VAL A 14 2.34 29.69 -6.43
C VAL A 14 2.73 28.73 -5.30
N SER A 15 3.92 28.85 -4.72
CA SER A 15 4.43 27.97 -3.66
C SER A 15 3.45 27.79 -2.48
N ARG A 16 2.83 28.88 -2.02
CA ARG A 16 1.84 28.85 -0.94
C ARG A 16 0.56 28.13 -1.33
N LYS A 17 0.16 28.19 -2.61
CA LYS A 17 -1.02 27.50 -3.14
C LYS A 17 -0.79 26.00 -3.20
N ILE A 18 0.38 25.59 -3.67
CA ILE A 18 0.81 24.18 -3.67
C ILE A 18 0.87 23.63 -2.25
N ALA A 19 1.45 24.38 -1.30
CA ALA A 19 1.50 23.95 0.10
C ALA A 19 0.10 23.80 0.71
N ALA A 20 -0.82 24.73 0.41
CA ALA A 20 -2.22 24.64 0.85
C ALA A 20 -2.94 23.44 0.22
N PHE A 21 -2.73 23.18 -1.08
CA PHE A 21 -3.24 22.00 -1.77
C PHE A 21 -2.78 20.71 -1.08
N ARG A 22 -1.48 20.55 -0.78
CA ARG A 22 -0.97 19.33 -0.14
C ARG A 22 -1.64 19.05 1.20
N SER A 23 -1.87 20.09 2.00
CA SER A 23 -2.59 19.94 3.28
C SER A 23 -4.04 19.52 3.04
N HIS A 24 -4.75 20.27 2.20
CA HIS A 24 -6.17 20.01 1.91
C HIS A 24 -6.38 18.64 1.26
N MET A 25 -5.51 18.22 0.35
CA MET A 25 -5.55 16.91 -0.27
C MET A 25 -5.30 15.80 0.76
N GLY A 26 -4.36 16.00 1.69
CA GLY A 26 -4.12 15.07 2.78
C GLY A 26 -5.36 14.88 3.66
N ASP A 27 -5.99 15.98 4.07
CA ASP A 27 -7.23 15.96 4.86
C ASP A 27 -8.37 15.28 4.08
N SER A 28 -8.56 15.66 2.80
CA SER A 28 -9.59 15.11 1.93
C SER A 28 -9.44 13.59 1.73
N VAL A 29 -8.21 13.10 1.49
CA VAL A 29 -7.94 11.66 1.31
C VAL A 29 -8.25 10.87 2.59
N LEU A 30 -7.99 11.45 3.77
CA LEU A 30 -8.33 10.82 5.05
C LEU A 30 -9.84 10.83 5.32
N GLU A 31 -10.52 11.94 5.06
CA GLU A 31 -11.97 12.08 5.22
C GLU A 31 -12.74 11.13 4.29
N HIS A 32 -12.24 10.90 3.08
CA HIS A 32 -12.86 10.05 2.06
C HIS A 32 -12.19 8.68 1.95
N ALA A 33 -11.58 8.19 3.04
CA ALA A 33 -10.89 6.90 3.06
C ALA A 33 -11.81 5.72 2.65
N GLU A 34 -13.09 5.79 3.03
CA GLU A 34 -14.09 4.78 2.67
C GLU A 34 -14.49 4.86 1.19
N ASP A 35 -14.56 6.06 0.63
CA ASP A 35 -14.85 6.25 -0.79
C ASP A 35 -13.69 5.73 -1.66
N TRP A 36 -12.44 5.91 -1.23
CA TRP A 36 -11.28 5.31 -1.91
C TRP A 36 -11.31 3.78 -1.86
N GLU A 37 -11.73 3.17 -0.75
CA GLU A 37 -11.98 1.73 -0.67
C GLU A 37 -13.09 1.30 -1.65
N ALA A 38 -14.20 2.04 -1.69
CA ALA A 38 -15.31 1.79 -2.61
C ALA A 38 -14.90 1.93 -4.09
N VAL A 39 -13.94 2.79 -4.42
CA VAL A 39 -13.33 2.87 -5.77
C VAL A 39 -12.65 1.55 -6.12
N VAL A 40 -11.91 0.94 -5.19
CA VAL A 40 -11.25 -0.36 -5.41
C VAL A 40 -12.30 -1.46 -5.61
N GLU A 41 -13.31 -1.54 -4.74
CA GLU A 41 -14.39 -2.52 -4.83
C GLU A 41 -15.14 -2.43 -6.17
N LYS A 42 -15.52 -1.21 -6.56
CA LYS A 42 -16.19 -0.95 -7.84
C LYS A 42 -15.31 -1.35 -9.01
N ALA A 43 -14.02 -1.03 -8.98
CA ALA A 43 -13.09 -1.41 -10.03
C ALA A 43 -12.94 -2.94 -10.13
N MET A 44 -12.86 -3.65 -9.01
CA MET A 44 -12.79 -5.13 -9.00
C MET A 44 -14.05 -5.76 -9.59
N LYS A 45 -15.22 -5.25 -9.22
CA LYS A 45 -16.48 -5.70 -9.83
C LYS A 45 -16.48 -5.52 -11.35
N LEU A 46 -16.13 -4.32 -11.82
CA LEU A 46 -16.05 -4.04 -13.26
C LEU A 46 -15.01 -4.92 -13.96
N LEU A 47 -13.87 -5.18 -13.31
CA LEU A 47 -12.82 -6.03 -13.83
C LEU A 47 -13.32 -7.47 -14.01
N GLY A 48 -14.01 -8.02 -13.01
CA GLY A 48 -14.63 -9.35 -13.09
C GLY A 48 -15.62 -9.47 -14.25
N GLU A 49 -16.53 -8.50 -14.38
CA GLU A 49 -17.49 -8.44 -15.50
C GLU A 49 -16.78 -8.36 -16.87
N GLN A 50 -15.65 -7.66 -16.95
CA GLN A 50 -14.88 -7.53 -18.17
C GLN A 50 -14.04 -8.78 -18.48
N MET A 51 -13.52 -9.46 -17.45
CA MET A 51 -12.85 -10.76 -17.59
C MET A 51 -13.81 -11.79 -18.17
N GLU A 52 -15.05 -11.87 -17.67
CA GLU A 52 -16.08 -12.78 -18.22
C GLU A 52 -16.37 -12.50 -19.69
N LYS A 53 -16.53 -11.21 -20.07
CA LYS A 53 -16.77 -10.81 -21.47
C LYS A 53 -15.62 -11.17 -22.41
N GLN A 54 -14.38 -11.08 -21.92
CA GLN A 54 -13.18 -11.39 -22.70
C GLN A 54 -12.79 -12.88 -22.61
N GLY A 55 -13.41 -13.67 -21.73
CA GLY A 55 -12.99 -15.04 -21.46
C GLY A 55 -11.64 -15.14 -20.76
N LYS A 56 -11.21 -14.11 -20.03
CA LYS A 56 -9.94 -14.12 -19.29
C LYS A 56 -10.10 -14.91 -18.00
N GLU A 57 -9.34 -16.00 -17.88
CA GLU A 57 -9.49 -16.96 -16.78
C GLU A 57 -9.03 -16.41 -15.43
N TYR A 58 -7.92 -15.67 -15.39
CA TYR A 58 -7.36 -15.13 -14.15
C TYR A 58 -6.48 -13.90 -14.41
N VAL A 59 -6.18 -13.18 -13.33
CA VAL A 59 -5.21 -12.09 -13.29
C VAL A 59 -4.24 -12.28 -12.11
N CYS A 60 -3.04 -11.73 -12.25
CA CYS A 60 -1.94 -11.82 -11.30
C CYS A 60 -1.42 -10.44 -10.92
N PHE A 61 -1.33 -9.53 -11.90
CA PHE A 61 -0.83 -8.19 -11.67
C PHE A 61 -1.95 -7.18 -11.93
N LEU A 62 -2.28 -6.43 -10.90
CA LEU A 62 -3.32 -5.42 -10.92
C LEU A 62 -2.66 -4.06 -10.68
N TYR A 63 -2.86 -3.11 -11.59
CA TYR A 63 -2.30 -1.76 -11.50
C TYR A 63 -3.42 -0.73 -11.52
N PHE A 64 -3.55 0.00 -10.41
CA PHE A 64 -4.30 1.24 -10.36
C PHE A 64 -3.42 2.41 -10.77
N SER A 65 -3.92 3.24 -11.68
CA SER A 65 -3.21 4.42 -12.15
C SER A 65 -4.15 5.59 -12.45
N LEU A 66 -3.71 6.79 -12.05
CA LEU A 66 -4.26 8.04 -12.55
C LEU A 66 -3.45 8.45 -13.79
N LEU A 67 -4.09 8.46 -14.96
CA LEU A 67 -3.40 8.75 -16.20
C LEU A 67 -3.15 10.26 -16.32
N LYS A 68 -1.89 10.67 -16.49
CA LYS A 68 -1.53 12.08 -16.76
C LYS A 68 -2.31 12.66 -17.94
N SER A 69 -2.56 11.86 -18.98
CA SER A 69 -3.38 12.27 -20.13
C SER A 69 -4.84 12.56 -19.75
N ASP A 70 -5.41 11.79 -18.84
CA ASP A 70 -6.77 12.01 -18.34
C ASP A 70 -6.80 13.25 -17.43
N THR A 71 -5.80 13.43 -16.56
CA THR A 71 -5.64 14.62 -15.71
C THR A 71 -5.52 15.91 -16.54
N ILE A 72 -4.71 15.92 -17.62
CA ILE A 72 -4.59 17.09 -18.51
C ILE A 72 -5.96 17.48 -19.08
N ASN A 73 -6.76 16.49 -19.46
CA ASN A 73 -8.09 16.71 -20.04
C ASN A 73 -9.18 16.92 -18.98
N ARG A 74 -8.81 17.02 -17.69
CA ARG A 74 -9.73 17.10 -16.53
C ARG A 74 -10.77 15.99 -16.50
N ASN A 75 -10.38 14.83 -16.99
CA ASN A 75 -11.15 13.60 -16.95
C ASN A 75 -10.67 12.79 -15.73
N TYR A 76 -11.25 13.02 -14.57
CA TYR A 76 -10.77 12.41 -13.32
C TYR A 76 -11.32 11.00 -13.14
N ARG A 77 -10.55 10.02 -13.61
CA ARG A 77 -10.85 8.59 -13.46
C ARG A 77 -9.58 7.81 -13.14
N VAL A 78 -9.74 6.76 -12.35
CA VAL A 78 -8.70 5.78 -12.08
C VAL A 78 -8.84 4.65 -13.09
N GLN A 79 -7.73 4.28 -13.73
CA GLN A 79 -7.62 3.08 -14.55
C GLN A 79 -7.20 1.90 -13.66
N LEU A 80 -7.85 0.75 -13.82
CA LEU A 80 -7.39 -0.54 -13.31
C LEU A 80 -7.02 -1.44 -14.49
N HIS A 81 -5.78 -1.89 -14.49
CA HIS A 81 -5.22 -2.79 -15.51
C HIS A 81 -4.90 -4.16 -14.89
N GLY A 82 -5.58 -5.21 -15.36
CA GLY A 82 -5.41 -6.58 -14.91
C GLY A 82 -4.71 -7.45 -15.95
N LEU A 83 -3.58 -8.03 -15.54
CA LEU A 83 -2.67 -8.81 -16.38
C LEU A 83 -2.51 -10.23 -15.81
N ASP A 84 -2.32 -11.22 -16.67
CA ASP A 84 -1.96 -12.59 -16.27
C ASP A 84 -0.44 -12.74 -15.98
N MET A 85 0.02 -13.98 -15.76
CA MET A 85 1.42 -14.29 -15.43
C MET A 85 2.43 -13.87 -16.52
N SER A 86 1.98 -13.64 -17.74
CA SER A 86 2.79 -13.13 -18.85
C SER A 86 3.16 -11.64 -18.67
N TRP A 87 2.56 -10.97 -17.67
CA TRP A 87 2.83 -9.57 -17.34
C TRP A 87 2.68 -8.67 -18.56
N TYR A 88 3.68 -7.85 -18.92
CA TYR A 88 3.59 -6.99 -20.12
C TYR A 88 3.53 -7.74 -21.46
N MET A 89 3.71 -9.05 -21.47
CA MET A 89 3.53 -9.90 -22.64
C MET A 89 2.12 -10.50 -22.74
N ASP A 90 1.24 -10.20 -21.78
CA ASP A 90 -0.18 -10.51 -21.86
C ASP A 90 -0.79 -9.83 -23.08
N LYS A 91 -1.41 -10.64 -23.96
CA LYS A 91 -1.98 -10.17 -25.23
C LYS A 91 -3.40 -9.68 -25.08
N GLU A 92 -4.07 -10.07 -24.00
CA GLU A 92 -5.48 -9.77 -23.74
C GLU A 92 -5.62 -9.25 -22.29
N PRO A 93 -4.99 -8.10 -21.98
CA PRO A 93 -5.17 -7.46 -20.70
C PRO A 93 -6.61 -6.98 -20.52
N VAL A 94 -7.09 -7.01 -19.29
CA VAL A 94 -8.40 -6.46 -18.93
C VAL A 94 -8.19 -5.07 -18.35
N GLU A 95 -8.96 -4.10 -18.84
CA GLU A 95 -8.85 -2.71 -18.44
C GLU A 95 -10.23 -2.14 -18.14
N VAL A 96 -10.34 -1.47 -16.99
CA VAL A 96 -11.58 -0.81 -16.55
C VAL A 96 -11.26 0.55 -15.95
N TYR A 97 -12.28 1.41 -15.87
CA TYR A 97 -12.16 2.78 -15.37
C TYR A 97 -13.23 3.06 -14.32
N VAL A 98 -12.84 3.79 -13.28
CA VAL A 98 -13.75 4.30 -12.26
C VAL A 98 -13.61 5.81 -12.17
N ASP A 99 -14.72 6.53 -12.33
CA ASP A 99 -14.78 7.98 -12.11
C ASP A 99 -14.49 8.30 -10.64
N VAL A 100 -13.62 9.27 -10.41
CA VAL A 100 -13.19 9.74 -9.08
C VAL A 100 -13.20 11.26 -8.99
N LYS A 101 -14.03 11.92 -9.83
CA LYS A 101 -14.01 13.38 -9.95
C LYS A 101 -14.25 14.10 -8.63
N GLU A 102 -15.19 13.60 -7.84
CA GLU A 102 -15.52 14.18 -6.54
C GLU A 102 -14.34 14.10 -5.56
N LEU A 103 -13.60 12.98 -5.57
CA LEU A 103 -12.41 12.75 -4.74
C LEU A 103 -11.19 13.58 -5.17
N LEU A 104 -11.14 14.02 -6.43
CA LEU A 104 -10.06 14.82 -6.99
C LEU A 104 -10.43 16.30 -7.15
N THR A 105 -11.49 16.77 -6.47
CA THR A 105 -11.88 18.18 -6.46
C THR A 105 -10.72 19.11 -6.04
N PRO A 106 -9.92 18.81 -4.99
CA PRO A 106 -8.78 19.67 -4.62
C PRO A 106 -7.73 19.83 -5.75
N LEU A 107 -7.55 18.80 -6.57
CA LEU A 107 -6.63 18.83 -7.71
C LEU A 107 -7.15 19.74 -8.84
N ASP A 108 -8.46 19.66 -9.12
CA ASP A 108 -9.09 20.55 -10.12
C ASP A 108 -9.03 22.02 -9.69
N GLU A 109 -9.25 22.28 -8.38
CA GLU A 109 -9.09 23.60 -7.79
C GLU A 109 -7.66 24.11 -7.93
N LEU A 110 -6.65 23.30 -7.59
CA LEU A 110 -5.24 23.67 -7.81
C LEU A 110 -4.97 24.01 -9.28
N TRP A 111 -5.47 23.23 -10.22
CA TRP A 111 -5.32 23.55 -11.65
C TRP A 111 -5.87 24.95 -11.96
N ASN A 112 -7.09 25.25 -11.51
CA ASN A 112 -7.72 26.55 -11.73
C ASN A 112 -6.88 27.69 -11.13
N GLU A 113 -6.32 27.49 -9.94
CA GLU A 113 -5.47 28.48 -9.29
C GLU A 113 -4.15 28.72 -10.02
N LEU A 114 -3.49 27.66 -10.49
CA LEU A 114 -2.22 27.76 -11.23
C LEU A 114 -2.41 28.50 -12.55
N VAL A 115 -3.49 28.18 -13.29
CA VAL A 115 -3.84 28.86 -14.55
C VAL A 115 -4.14 30.33 -14.30
N CYS A 116 -4.92 30.67 -13.28
CA CYS A 116 -5.20 32.06 -12.91
C CYS A 116 -3.92 32.83 -12.54
N ALA A 117 -3.01 32.21 -11.78
CA ALA A 117 -1.73 32.84 -11.41
C ALA A 117 -0.81 33.12 -12.61
N ASN A 118 -0.96 32.38 -13.71
CA ASN A 118 -0.13 32.53 -14.90
C ASN A 118 -0.45 33.79 -15.73
N GLN A 119 -1.63 34.40 -15.54
CA GLN A 119 -2.09 35.51 -16.40
C GLN A 119 -1.13 36.72 -16.45
N GLY A 120 -0.25 36.89 -15.45
CA GLY A 120 0.77 37.96 -15.40
C GLY A 120 2.10 37.65 -16.08
N TYR A 121 2.34 36.42 -16.57
CA TYR A 121 3.65 35.97 -17.06
C TYR A 121 3.74 35.86 -18.60
N GLY A 122 2.62 35.99 -19.29
CA GLY A 122 2.54 36.00 -20.76
C GLY A 122 3.07 34.70 -21.37
N VAL A 123 3.91 34.81 -22.41
CA VAL A 123 4.51 33.64 -23.10
C VAL A 123 5.67 33.01 -22.30
N SER A 124 6.12 33.69 -21.23
CA SER A 124 7.30 33.26 -20.47
C SER A 124 7.04 32.03 -19.62
N VAL A 125 5.78 31.79 -19.22
CA VAL A 125 5.32 30.59 -18.51
C VAL A 125 4.16 30.03 -19.33
N ASN A 126 4.36 28.83 -19.88
CA ASN A 126 3.42 28.19 -20.78
C ASN A 126 2.60 27.11 -20.06
N GLU A 127 1.68 26.49 -20.79
CA GLU A 127 0.82 25.44 -20.23
C GLU A 127 1.61 24.22 -19.74
N TYR A 128 2.69 23.84 -20.44
CA TYR A 128 3.56 22.72 -20.03
C TYR A 128 4.24 22.99 -18.68
N ASP A 129 4.62 24.24 -18.41
CA ASP A 129 5.21 24.63 -17.13
C ASP A 129 4.21 24.42 -15.97
N ILE A 130 2.92 24.71 -16.20
CA ILE A 130 1.85 24.47 -15.23
C ILE A 130 1.58 22.96 -15.06
N GLN A 131 1.50 22.22 -16.18
CA GLN A 131 1.28 20.78 -16.16
C GLN A 131 2.37 20.05 -15.39
N ASN A 132 3.64 20.42 -15.56
CA ASN A 132 4.74 19.81 -14.82
C ASN A 132 4.62 20.06 -13.31
N LEU A 133 4.27 21.27 -12.88
CA LEU A 133 4.02 21.53 -11.46
C LEU A 133 2.89 20.67 -10.91
N LEU A 134 1.83 20.46 -11.69
CA LEU A 134 0.74 19.57 -11.26
C LEU A 134 1.18 18.10 -11.19
N PHE A 135 2.01 17.64 -12.14
CA PHE A 135 2.52 16.26 -12.13
C PHE A 135 3.43 15.98 -10.93
N ASP A 136 4.22 16.96 -10.48
CA ASP A 136 4.98 16.84 -9.23
C ASP A 136 4.03 16.60 -8.03
N GLU A 137 2.84 17.18 -8.05
CA GLU A 137 1.82 16.99 -7.01
C GLU A 137 1.06 15.66 -7.12
N LEU A 138 0.94 15.08 -8.32
CA LEU A 138 0.32 13.77 -8.50
C LEU A 138 1.06 12.69 -7.73
N THR A 139 2.40 12.69 -7.76
CA THR A 139 3.21 11.71 -7.02
C THR A 139 2.97 11.80 -5.50
N ILE A 140 2.81 13.02 -4.98
CA ILE A 140 2.53 13.23 -3.56
C ILE A 140 1.14 12.69 -3.21
N MET A 141 0.16 12.98 -4.05
CA MET A 141 -1.21 12.50 -3.91
C MET A 141 -1.31 10.96 -4.00
N ASP A 142 -0.62 10.34 -4.95
CA ASP A 142 -0.56 8.88 -5.09
C ASP A 142 -0.02 8.22 -3.81
N ASN A 143 1.01 8.82 -3.20
CA ASN A 143 1.53 8.35 -1.92
C ASN A 143 0.49 8.47 -0.80
N MET A 144 -0.23 9.59 -0.70
CA MET A 144 -1.28 9.78 0.31
C MET A 144 -2.39 8.73 0.17
N ILE A 145 -2.90 8.55 -1.06
CA ILE A 145 -3.95 7.56 -1.36
C ILE A 145 -3.45 6.15 -1.07
N CYS A 146 -2.21 5.83 -1.47
CA CYS A 146 -1.60 4.54 -1.21
C CYS A 146 -1.55 4.19 0.27
N GLN A 147 -1.16 5.13 1.15
CA GLN A 147 -1.11 4.89 2.59
C GLN A 147 -2.49 4.62 3.19
N VAL A 148 -3.51 5.37 2.76
CA VAL A 148 -4.89 5.13 3.19
C VAL A 148 -5.40 3.77 2.70
N LEU A 149 -5.23 3.46 1.42
CA LEU A 149 -5.64 2.19 0.85
C LEU A 149 -4.92 0.99 1.47
N ARG A 150 -3.62 1.09 1.77
CA ARG A 150 -2.87 0.04 2.48
C ARG A 150 -3.47 -0.30 3.83
N TYR A 151 -4.02 0.69 4.55
CA TYR A 151 -4.70 0.47 5.81
C TYR A 151 -6.11 -0.10 5.61
N ARG A 152 -6.88 0.50 4.70
CA ARG A 152 -8.28 0.13 4.41
C ARG A 152 -8.42 -1.26 3.81
N LEU A 153 -7.46 -1.68 3.00
CA LEU A 153 -7.45 -2.99 2.34
C LEU A 153 -6.79 -4.08 3.18
N ARG A 154 -6.55 -3.92 4.49
CA ARG A 154 -5.91 -4.99 5.28
C ARG A 154 -6.82 -6.20 5.43
N ASP A 155 -8.08 -6.00 5.76
CA ASP A 155 -9.13 -7.01 5.93
C ASP A 155 -9.92 -7.31 4.65
N TRP A 156 -9.27 -7.13 3.49
CA TRP A 156 -9.88 -7.32 2.18
C TRP A 156 -10.59 -8.67 1.99
N GLU A 157 -10.10 -9.73 2.66
CA GLU A 157 -10.73 -11.06 2.62
C GLU A 157 -12.06 -11.08 3.36
N LYS A 158 -12.10 -10.56 4.59
CA LYS A 158 -13.33 -10.46 5.38
C LYS A 158 -14.37 -9.59 4.67
N LYS A 159 -13.92 -8.54 3.98
CA LYS A 159 -14.75 -7.64 3.20
C LYS A 159 -15.16 -8.16 1.82
N GLY A 160 -14.55 -9.24 1.33
CA GLY A 160 -14.83 -9.79 0.00
C GLY A 160 -14.44 -8.86 -1.16
N ILE A 161 -13.58 -7.85 -0.96
CA ILE A 161 -13.28 -6.78 -1.94
C ILE A 161 -12.88 -7.32 -3.32
N PHE A 162 -12.16 -8.44 -3.32
CA PHE A 162 -11.57 -9.01 -4.52
C PHE A 162 -12.27 -10.30 -4.98
N GLU A 163 -13.36 -10.73 -4.33
CA GLU A 163 -14.14 -11.92 -4.73
C GLU A 163 -14.63 -11.91 -6.19
N PRO A 164 -15.01 -10.76 -6.79
CA PRO A 164 -15.45 -10.73 -8.18
C PRO A 164 -14.38 -11.11 -9.21
N VAL A 165 -13.12 -11.22 -8.80
CA VAL A 165 -11.97 -11.39 -9.71
C VAL A 165 -11.24 -12.70 -9.41
N THR A 166 -11.22 -13.61 -10.38
CA THR A 166 -10.41 -14.82 -10.32
C THR A 166 -8.92 -14.47 -10.39
N ARG A 167 -8.15 -14.95 -9.42
CA ARG A 167 -6.72 -14.65 -9.25
C ARG A 167 -5.91 -15.93 -9.12
N SER A 168 -4.65 -15.89 -9.54
CA SER A 168 -3.68 -16.94 -9.22
C SER A 168 -3.31 -16.92 -7.73
N PRO A 169 -2.71 -18.01 -7.18
CA PRO A 169 -2.25 -18.03 -5.78
C PRO A 169 -1.24 -16.92 -5.44
N TYR A 170 -0.41 -16.54 -6.42
CA TYR A 170 0.41 -15.35 -6.39
C TYR A 170 -0.30 -14.23 -7.13
N TRP A 171 -0.57 -13.10 -6.48
CA TRP A 171 -1.04 -11.90 -7.16
C TRP A 171 -0.62 -10.65 -6.39
N VAL A 172 -0.59 -9.51 -7.07
CA VAL A 172 -0.21 -8.23 -6.49
C VAL A 172 -1.10 -7.12 -7.03
N LEU A 173 -1.54 -6.26 -6.12
CA LEU A 173 -2.20 -5.00 -6.40
C LEU A 173 -1.25 -3.85 -6.14
N ARG A 174 -1.09 -3.00 -7.15
CA ARG A 174 -0.21 -1.84 -7.13
C ARG A 174 -0.99 -0.56 -7.39
N TRP A 175 -0.52 0.53 -6.80
CA TRP A 175 -1.02 1.89 -7.02
C TRP A 175 0.12 2.79 -7.45
N GLY A 176 -0.10 3.60 -8.47
CA GLY A 176 0.84 4.65 -8.86
C GLY A 176 0.79 4.94 -10.36
N GLU A 177 1.91 5.43 -10.88
CA GLU A 177 1.97 5.88 -12.25
C GLU A 177 1.91 4.72 -13.27
N TYR A 178 1.22 4.97 -14.38
CA TYR A 178 1.08 3.98 -15.45
C TYR A 178 2.44 3.62 -16.05
N ARG A 179 2.84 2.35 -15.89
CA ARG A 179 4.12 1.80 -16.37
C ARG A 179 5.35 2.54 -15.84
N ASP A 180 5.24 3.12 -14.66
CA ASP A 180 6.34 3.77 -13.97
C ASP A 180 6.34 3.35 -12.49
N GLN A 181 6.81 4.20 -11.59
CA GLN A 181 6.88 3.94 -10.16
C GLN A 181 5.49 3.64 -9.60
N THR A 182 5.42 2.50 -8.91
CA THR A 182 4.20 2.03 -8.24
C THR A 182 4.53 1.43 -6.90
N GLU A 183 3.57 1.53 -6.00
CA GLU A 183 3.63 1.04 -4.64
C GLU A 183 2.73 -0.20 -4.49
N ILE A 184 3.18 -1.19 -3.72
CA ILE A 184 2.37 -2.39 -3.44
C ILE A 184 1.32 -2.01 -2.38
N LEU A 185 0.04 -2.24 -2.70
CA LEU A 185 -1.07 -2.14 -1.76
C LEU A 185 -1.33 -3.46 -1.05
N VAL A 186 -1.47 -4.52 -1.85
CA VAL A 186 -1.77 -5.87 -1.39
C VAL A 186 -0.97 -6.85 -2.24
N GLN A 187 -0.46 -7.90 -1.63
CA GLN A 187 0.18 -9.01 -2.31
C GLN A 187 -0.18 -10.30 -1.62
N THR A 188 -0.35 -11.37 -2.39
CA THR A 188 -0.35 -12.74 -1.88
C THR A 188 0.68 -13.57 -2.62
N ASP A 189 1.20 -14.58 -1.93
CA ASP A 189 1.95 -15.67 -2.53
C ASP A 189 1.60 -16.97 -1.80
N ARG A 190 0.41 -17.50 -2.09
CA ARG A 190 -0.10 -18.74 -1.49
C ARG A 190 0.51 -20.00 -2.10
N VAL A 191 1.71 -19.89 -2.67
CA VAL A 191 2.52 -21.03 -3.09
C VAL A 191 3.37 -21.46 -1.90
N GLU A 192 3.12 -22.69 -1.41
CA GLU A 192 3.92 -23.29 -0.35
C GLU A 192 5.38 -23.42 -0.79
N LYS A 193 6.30 -23.02 0.10
CA LYS A 193 7.73 -22.99 -0.17
C LYS A 193 8.42 -24.17 0.51
N ASP A 194 9.46 -24.70 -0.15
CA ASP A 194 10.29 -25.72 0.46
C ASP A 194 10.94 -25.20 1.76
N PRO A 195 11.08 -26.03 2.82
CA PRO A 195 11.63 -25.59 4.11
C PRO A 195 13.02 -24.94 4.04
N GLY A 196 13.83 -25.29 3.04
CA GLY A 196 15.17 -24.73 2.83
C GLY A 196 15.18 -23.30 2.29
N VAL A 197 14.06 -22.82 1.72
CA VAL A 197 13.97 -21.50 1.09
C VAL A 197 14.12 -20.40 2.13
N TRP A 198 13.51 -20.54 3.31
CA TRP A 198 13.62 -19.58 4.41
C TRP A 198 15.07 -19.25 4.76
N LYS A 199 15.88 -20.29 5.01
CA LYS A 199 17.31 -20.12 5.34
C LYS A 199 18.09 -19.50 4.17
N THR A 200 17.72 -19.85 2.95
CA THR A 200 18.37 -19.36 1.74
C THR A 200 18.11 -17.88 1.54
N GLU A 201 16.85 -17.44 1.66
CA GLU A 201 16.47 -16.03 1.50
C GLU A 201 17.05 -15.14 2.61
N LEU A 202 17.03 -15.60 3.87
CA LEU A 202 17.72 -14.89 4.96
C LEU A 202 19.23 -14.73 4.71
N SER A 203 19.87 -15.72 4.08
CA SER A 203 21.30 -15.64 3.75
C SER A 203 21.57 -14.65 2.61
N LYS A 204 20.65 -14.54 1.65
CA LYS A 204 20.73 -13.56 0.56
C LYS A 204 20.47 -12.14 1.07
N ALA A 205 19.57 -11.97 2.03
CA ALA A 205 19.25 -10.68 2.63
C ALA A 205 20.45 -9.94 3.23
N ALA A 206 21.52 -10.66 3.59
CA ALA A 206 22.79 -10.06 4.03
C ALA A 206 23.51 -9.26 2.92
N ARG A 207 23.20 -9.51 1.64
CA ARG A 207 23.78 -8.82 0.47
C ARG A 207 22.74 -8.02 -0.32
N GLU A 208 21.48 -8.37 -0.19
CA GLU A 208 20.32 -7.74 -0.82
C GLU A 208 19.33 -7.35 0.30
N PRO A 209 19.52 -6.22 1.00
CA PRO A 209 18.73 -5.87 2.19
C PRO A 209 17.21 -5.83 1.95
N GLU A 210 16.79 -5.51 0.74
CA GLU A 210 15.40 -5.47 0.30
C GLU A 210 14.75 -6.86 0.12
N LYS A 211 15.54 -7.95 0.19
CA LYS A 211 15.07 -9.28 -0.19
C LYS A 211 13.89 -9.80 0.63
N MET A 212 13.84 -9.41 1.90
CA MET A 212 12.77 -9.84 2.82
C MET A 212 11.57 -8.89 2.81
N VAL A 213 11.73 -7.69 2.24
CA VAL A 213 10.68 -6.68 2.16
C VAL A 213 9.59 -7.19 1.21
N PHE A 214 8.32 -7.16 1.65
CA PHE A 214 7.17 -7.77 0.97
C PHE A 214 7.29 -9.29 0.71
N SER A 215 8.25 -9.99 1.31
CA SER A 215 8.31 -11.46 1.17
C SER A 215 7.11 -12.11 1.86
N TYR A 216 6.66 -13.25 1.33
CA TYR A 216 5.40 -13.86 1.74
C TYR A 216 5.59 -15.36 1.98
N TRP A 217 5.12 -15.82 3.13
CA TRP A 217 5.42 -17.12 3.71
C TRP A 217 4.11 -17.78 4.12
N TYR A 218 3.64 -18.72 3.30
CA TYR A 218 2.33 -19.35 3.44
C TYR A 218 2.45 -20.79 3.91
N LYS A 219 1.66 -21.18 4.92
CA LYS A 219 1.56 -22.55 5.46
C LYS A 219 2.88 -23.22 5.79
N GLY A 220 3.89 -22.44 6.16
CA GLY A 220 5.23 -22.94 6.46
C GLY A 220 5.50 -23.06 7.96
N THR A 221 6.57 -23.78 8.30
CA THR A 221 7.14 -23.79 9.65
C THR A 221 8.53 -23.15 9.61
N TYR A 222 8.72 -22.09 10.38
CA TYR A 222 9.94 -21.29 10.41
C TYR A 222 10.46 -21.24 11.84
N ALA A 223 11.67 -21.77 12.08
CA ALA A 223 12.12 -21.97 13.46
C ALA A 223 13.61 -21.72 13.73
N ASP A 224 13.90 -21.62 15.03
CA ASP A 224 15.21 -21.79 15.67
C ASP A 224 16.32 -20.88 15.11
N ARG A 225 16.12 -19.56 15.23
CA ARG A 225 17.09 -18.60 14.71
C ARG A 225 17.01 -17.24 15.41
N THR A 226 18.16 -16.58 15.54
CA THR A 226 18.21 -15.13 15.79
C THR A 226 18.44 -14.39 14.48
N ILE A 227 17.59 -13.39 14.21
CA ILE A 227 17.67 -12.49 13.06
C ILE A 227 17.92 -11.10 13.63
N ARG A 228 18.98 -10.43 13.16
CA ARG A 228 19.40 -9.13 13.69
C ARG A 228 19.45 -8.08 12.60
N ASP A 229 19.02 -6.86 12.93
CA ASP A 229 19.24 -5.64 12.15
C ASP A 229 18.78 -5.77 10.67
N MET A 230 17.72 -6.55 10.43
CA MET A 230 17.24 -6.88 9.08
C MET A 230 16.03 -6.04 8.70
N ASP A 231 16.00 -5.55 7.46
CA ASP A 231 14.80 -4.93 6.87
C ASP A 231 13.85 -6.01 6.37
N MET A 232 12.68 -6.10 7.00
CA MET A 232 11.64 -7.10 6.75
C MET A 232 10.27 -6.41 6.69
N ARG A 233 10.23 -5.13 6.27
CA ARG A 233 8.97 -4.38 6.15
C ARG A 233 7.98 -5.10 5.26
N PHE A 234 6.71 -5.06 5.65
CA PHE A 234 5.59 -5.69 4.94
C PHE A 234 5.74 -7.20 4.70
N ILE A 235 6.65 -7.88 5.40
CA ILE A 235 6.73 -9.35 5.36
C ILE A 235 5.40 -9.94 5.82
N THR A 236 4.95 -10.99 5.15
CA THR A 236 3.72 -11.69 5.51
C THR A 236 4.02 -13.14 5.87
N PHE A 237 3.58 -13.56 7.05
CA PHE A 237 3.43 -14.96 7.43
C PHE A 237 1.94 -15.27 7.48
N GLU A 238 1.46 -16.15 6.62
CA GLU A 238 0.05 -16.49 6.56
C GLU A 238 -0.15 -17.97 6.86
N GLU A 239 -1.10 -18.27 7.74
CA GLU A 239 -1.43 -19.62 8.20
C GLU A 239 -0.17 -20.44 8.58
N SER A 240 0.85 -19.76 9.09
CA SER A 240 2.18 -20.33 9.31
C SER A 240 2.42 -20.62 10.78
N THR A 241 3.48 -21.38 11.06
CA THR A 241 3.99 -21.61 12.41
C THR A 241 5.39 -20.99 12.52
N VAL A 242 5.55 -19.98 13.36
CA VAL A 242 6.85 -19.34 13.64
C VAL A 242 7.25 -19.69 15.06
N GLN A 243 8.39 -20.36 15.22
CA GLN A 243 8.80 -20.98 16.49
C GLN A 243 10.21 -20.60 16.90
N ASN A 244 10.40 -20.16 18.14
CA ASN A 244 11.73 -19.89 18.71
C ASN A 244 12.59 -18.94 17.84
N ILE A 245 11.96 -17.97 17.18
CA ILE A 245 12.68 -16.93 16.43
C ILE A 245 12.83 -15.69 17.30
N VAL A 246 14.07 -15.20 17.40
CA VAL A 246 14.38 -13.92 18.02
C VAL A 246 14.66 -12.91 16.92
N PHE A 247 13.73 -11.99 16.69
CA PHE A 247 13.94 -10.80 15.88
C PHE A 247 14.50 -9.71 16.79
N GLN A 248 15.72 -9.25 16.51
CA GLN A 248 16.41 -8.24 17.31
C GLN A 248 16.73 -7.02 16.43
N ASN A 249 16.17 -5.86 16.78
CA ASN A 249 16.35 -4.62 16.02
C ASN A 249 15.97 -4.71 14.54
N CYS A 250 15.10 -5.64 14.15
CA CYS A 250 14.60 -5.74 12.78
C CYS A 250 13.55 -4.67 12.49
N ASN A 251 13.48 -4.23 11.24
CA ASN A 251 12.36 -3.41 10.77
C ASN A 251 11.24 -4.31 10.22
N LEU A 252 10.12 -4.38 10.93
CA LEU A 252 8.94 -5.19 10.63
C LEU A 252 7.69 -4.31 10.45
N GLU A 253 7.89 -3.04 10.05
CA GLU A 253 6.79 -2.09 9.76
C GLU A 253 5.80 -2.71 8.77
N GLY A 254 4.52 -2.65 9.10
CA GLY A 254 3.44 -3.16 8.26
C GLY A 254 3.47 -4.67 8.02
N SER A 255 4.27 -5.43 8.78
CA SER A 255 4.28 -6.90 8.70
C SER A 255 2.93 -7.50 9.07
N ARG A 256 2.62 -8.67 8.52
CA ARG A 256 1.32 -9.32 8.66
C ARG A 256 1.47 -10.77 9.07
N PHE A 257 0.64 -11.22 10.00
CA PHE A 257 0.68 -12.58 10.56
C PHE A 257 -0.68 -13.30 10.52
N PRO A 258 -1.55 -13.13 9.49
CA PRO A 258 -2.91 -13.69 9.52
C PRO A 258 -2.90 -15.21 9.75
N GLY A 259 -3.68 -15.67 10.71
CA GLY A 259 -3.78 -17.09 11.08
C GLY A 259 -2.47 -17.73 11.55
N THR A 260 -1.45 -16.94 11.90
CA THR A 260 -0.13 -17.47 12.27
C THR A 260 -0.06 -17.83 13.75
N ARG A 261 0.58 -18.97 14.03
CA ARG A 261 0.95 -19.36 15.40
C ARG A 261 2.37 -18.89 15.71
N LEU A 262 2.51 -18.05 16.72
CA LEU A 262 3.78 -17.55 17.24
C LEU A 262 4.09 -18.26 18.56
N THR A 263 5.11 -19.14 18.57
CA THR A 263 5.53 -19.87 19.78
C THR A 263 6.97 -19.53 20.14
N GLY A 264 7.25 -19.10 21.37
CA GLY A 264 8.62 -18.83 21.83
C GLY A 264 9.33 -17.69 21.08
N CYS A 265 8.58 -16.79 20.45
CA CYS A 265 9.14 -15.72 19.62
C CYS A 265 9.45 -14.46 20.43
N SER A 266 10.42 -13.67 19.98
CA SER A 266 10.76 -12.38 20.58
C SER A 266 10.96 -11.32 19.50
N PHE A 267 10.43 -10.13 19.73
CA PHE A 267 10.53 -8.96 18.84
C PHE A 267 11.32 -7.81 19.49
N GLU A 268 12.37 -8.13 20.24
CA GLU A 268 13.17 -7.17 21.02
C GLU A 268 13.73 -6.04 20.14
N GLY A 269 13.37 -4.79 20.47
CA GLY A 269 13.86 -3.60 19.76
C GLY A 269 13.36 -3.48 18.31
N CYS A 270 12.41 -4.31 17.88
CA CYS A 270 11.88 -4.25 16.52
C CYS A 270 10.96 -3.04 16.31
N ASN A 271 10.98 -2.51 15.08
CA ASN A 271 9.92 -1.62 14.61
C ASN A 271 8.74 -2.47 14.11
N LEU A 272 7.62 -2.47 14.82
CA LEU A 272 6.37 -3.15 14.44
C LEU A 272 5.25 -2.14 14.15
N TRP A 273 5.60 -0.92 13.74
CA TRP A 273 4.62 0.11 13.39
C TRP A 273 3.62 -0.43 12.38
N GLY A 274 2.33 -0.35 12.71
CA GLY A 274 1.25 -0.80 11.86
C GLY A 274 1.20 -2.30 11.59
N ALA A 275 1.94 -3.15 12.31
CA ALA A 275 1.90 -4.60 12.14
C ALA A 275 0.50 -5.18 12.41
N ASP A 276 0.16 -6.28 11.73
CA ASP A 276 -1.14 -6.92 11.81
C ASP A 276 -1.02 -8.35 12.37
N PHE A 277 -1.43 -8.52 13.63
CA PHE A 277 -1.46 -9.81 14.32
C PHE A 277 -2.88 -10.35 14.49
N ARG A 278 -3.86 -9.88 13.71
CA ARG A 278 -5.21 -10.46 13.76
C ARG A 278 -5.17 -11.95 13.45
N GLU A 279 -6.04 -12.70 14.11
CA GLU A 279 -6.13 -14.17 14.00
C GLU A 279 -4.84 -14.91 14.42
N CYS A 280 -3.88 -14.22 15.05
CA CYS A 280 -2.71 -14.88 15.61
C CYS A 280 -3.05 -15.59 16.91
N THR A 281 -2.29 -16.67 17.16
CA THR A 281 -2.19 -17.26 18.49
C THR A 281 -0.77 -17.06 19.00
N PHE A 282 -0.65 -16.72 20.29
CA PHE A 282 0.62 -16.44 20.94
C PHE A 282 0.86 -17.42 22.08
N GLU A 283 2.01 -18.06 22.06
CA GLU A 283 2.50 -18.89 23.15
C GLU A 283 3.93 -18.47 23.46
N GLN A 284 4.23 -18.08 24.70
CA GLN A 284 5.58 -17.66 25.12
C GLN A 284 6.22 -16.61 24.18
N THR A 285 5.40 -15.68 23.66
CA THR A 285 5.86 -14.63 22.72
C THR A 285 6.01 -13.30 23.44
N SER A 286 7.12 -12.61 23.22
CA SER A 286 7.44 -11.32 23.87
C SER A 286 7.58 -10.18 22.87
N PHE A 287 6.97 -9.04 23.23
CA PHE A 287 7.05 -7.77 22.51
C PHE A 287 7.82 -6.70 23.30
N ALA A 288 8.62 -7.13 24.29
CA ALA A 288 9.37 -6.21 25.14
C ALA A 288 10.31 -5.31 24.32
N GLY A 289 10.20 -4.00 24.51
CA GLY A 289 11.04 -3.02 23.81
C GLY A 289 10.72 -2.82 22.32
N ALA A 290 9.67 -3.46 21.78
CA ALA A 290 9.22 -3.22 20.41
C ALA A 290 8.40 -1.92 20.29
N GLU A 291 8.54 -1.23 19.17
CA GLU A 291 7.65 -0.13 18.78
C GLU A 291 6.36 -0.71 18.19
N LEU A 292 5.22 -0.47 18.83
CA LEU A 292 3.92 -1.10 18.51
C LEU A 292 2.86 -0.10 18.03
N THR A 293 3.22 1.13 17.68
CA THR A 293 2.27 2.15 17.23
C THR A 293 1.42 1.64 16.06
N ALA A 294 0.10 1.73 16.21
CA ALA A 294 -0.90 1.26 15.26
C ALA A 294 -0.85 -0.25 14.93
N ALA A 295 -0.07 -1.05 15.68
CA ALA A 295 -0.12 -2.50 15.55
C ALA A 295 -1.47 -3.03 16.05
N VAL A 296 -2.01 -4.04 15.37
CA VAL A 296 -3.34 -4.60 15.66
C VAL A 296 -3.17 -5.96 16.31
N PHE A 297 -3.81 -6.16 17.47
CA PHE A 297 -3.81 -7.42 18.22
C PHE A 297 -5.24 -7.94 18.44
N PRO A 298 -5.44 -9.26 18.52
CA PRO A 298 -6.69 -9.82 19.00
C PRO A 298 -6.91 -9.42 20.47
N ALA A 299 -8.07 -8.85 20.79
CA ALA A 299 -8.35 -8.26 22.10
C ALA A 299 -8.20 -9.26 23.25
N GLU A 300 -8.61 -10.50 23.02
CA GLU A 300 -8.56 -11.62 23.95
C GLU A 300 -7.14 -12.14 24.23
N SER A 301 -6.18 -11.86 23.34
CA SER A 301 -4.78 -12.26 23.50
C SER A 301 -4.00 -11.30 24.39
N VAL A 302 -4.31 -10.00 24.33
CA VAL A 302 -3.54 -8.94 25.01
C VAL A 302 -3.34 -9.16 26.52
N PRO A 303 -4.33 -9.63 27.31
CA PRO A 303 -4.13 -9.87 28.75
C PRO A 303 -3.04 -10.89 29.09
N PHE A 304 -2.65 -11.74 28.15
CA PHE A 304 -1.64 -12.79 28.31
C PHE A 304 -0.30 -12.42 27.69
N LEU A 305 -0.21 -11.27 27.04
CA LEU A 305 1.02 -10.74 26.46
C LEU A 305 1.70 -9.79 27.44
N GLU A 306 3.03 -9.83 27.47
CA GLU A 306 3.85 -8.88 28.23
C GLU A 306 3.92 -7.53 27.49
N ILE A 307 2.80 -6.82 27.40
CA ILE A 307 2.70 -5.49 26.80
C ILE A 307 2.73 -4.43 27.92
N SER A 308 3.63 -3.46 27.79
CA SER A 308 3.76 -2.35 28.74
C SER A 308 2.59 -1.36 28.67
N ALA A 309 2.43 -0.54 29.71
CA ALA A 309 1.37 0.48 29.75
C ALA A 309 1.50 1.50 28.61
N GLU A 310 2.73 1.82 28.20
CA GLU A 310 3.03 2.73 27.09
C GLU A 310 2.63 2.10 25.75
N GLN A 311 2.97 0.82 25.54
CA GLN A 311 2.58 0.10 24.33
C GLN A 311 1.06 -0.07 24.21
N LEU A 312 0.36 -0.32 25.33
CA LEU A 312 -1.11 -0.43 25.35
C LEU A 312 -1.83 0.84 24.86
N GLN A 313 -1.19 2.02 24.94
CA GLN A 313 -1.78 3.28 24.50
C GLN A 313 -1.78 3.47 22.98
N VAL A 314 -0.92 2.74 22.27
CA VAL A 314 -0.67 2.97 20.83
C VAL A 314 -1.11 1.80 19.95
N ILE A 315 -1.36 0.62 20.52
CA ILE A 315 -1.92 -0.52 19.79
C ILE A 315 -3.41 -0.34 19.49
N ARG A 316 -3.90 -1.12 18.54
CA ARG A 316 -5.32 -1.28 18.22
C ARG A 316 -5.76 -2.70 18.57
N LEU A 317 -7.02 -2.82 19.01
CA LEU A 317 -7.60 -4.11 19.37
C LEU A 317 -8.62 -4.52 18.32
N ASP A 318 -8.41 -5.69 17.74
CA ASP A 318 -9.41 -6.40 16.96
C ASP A 318 -10.33 -7.13 17.94
N ARG A 319 -11.60 -6.75 17.93
CA ARG A 319 -12.63 -7.43 18.71
C ARG A 319 -13.43 -8.21 17.68
N GLU A 320 -13.33 -9.54 17.70
CA GLU A 320 -14.29 -10.34 16.95
C GLU A 320 -15.69 -9.93 17.42
N GLU A 321 -16.48 -9.32 16.53
CA GLU A 321 -17.91 -9.17 16.79
C GLU A 321 -18.47 -10.60 16.78
N GLU A 322 -18.85 -11.10 17.96
CA GLU A 322 -19.60 -12.35 18.09
C GLU A 322 -20.88 -12.22 17.23
N SER A 323 -20.85 -12.80 16.04
CA SER A 323 -21.99 -12.87 15.11
C SER A 323 -23.00 -13.93 15.52
#